data_AF-A0A1S4AL44-F1
#
_entry.id   AF-A0A1S4AL44-F1
#
_cell.length_a   1.000
_cell.length_b   1.000
_cell.length_c   1.000
_cell.angle_alpha   90.00
_cell.angle_beta   90.00
_cell.angle_gamma   90.00
#
_symmetry.space_group_name_H-M   'P 1'
#
loop_
_entity.id
_entity.type
_entity.pdbx_description
1 polymer ?
#
loop_
_entity_poly.entity_id
_entity_poly.type
_entity_poly.pdbx_seq_one_letter_code
_entity_poly.pdbx_strand_id
1 'polypeptide(L)'
;MGSESDEREVILGVDGGTTSTVCVCMPLLLFSEFPDPLPVLGRSVAGCSNFNSVGEDVARETLEKVMAEALLDAGVKRSAVKAVCLGLSGVNHPTDQEKILGWLRSAFPSHVKLYIQNDAVAALASGTMGKLHGCVLIAGTGSISYGFTDDGREARAAGAGPVLGDWGSGYGIAAQALIAVMRAHDGRGPQTMLSSCILQSLGLSSPDELIGWTYADPSWARIAALVPVVVSCAEDGDQLADEILHNAVQELAISVKAVVQRLRLAGEDGKGSFPVVMVGGVLGANNKWNIGNEVTNSILKTYPGACVIRPKVEPAVGAALLALNFLMKETVANGHS
;
A
#
# COMPACT_ATOMS: atom_id res chain seq x y z
N MET A 1 -18.68 32.82 31.99
CA MET A 1 -17.66 31.75 32.13
C MET A 1 -18.16 30.58 31.32
N GLY A 2 -17.82 30.57 30.03
CA GLY A 2 -18.15 29.45 29.15
C GLY A 2 -17.23 28.30 29.49
N SER A 3 -17.80 27.12 29.73
CA SER A 3 -17.07 25.88 29.88
C SER A 3 -16.08 25.73 28.73
N GLU A 4 -14.79 25.64 29.05
CA GLU A 4 -13.81 25.04 28.15
C GLU A 4 -14.39 23.69 27.73
N SER A 5 -14.87 23.62 26.48
CA SER A 5 -15.17 22.34 25.86
C SER A 5 -13.88 21.56 25.93
N ASP A 6 -13.88 20.44 26.65
CA ASP A 6 -12.84 19.43 26.64
C ASP A 6 -12.65 19.03 25.17
N GLU A 7 -11.79 19.76 24.43
CA GLU A 7 -11.59 19.56 22.99
C GLU A 7 -10.93 18.19 22.88
N ARG A 8 -11.76 17.18 22.59
CA ARG A 8 -11.35 15.78 22.45
C ARG A 8 -10.12 15.73 21.56
N GLU A 9 -8.97 15.45 22.15
CA GLU A 9 -7.70 15.40 21.43
C GLU A 9 -7.74 14.24 20.44
N VAL A 10 -7.21 14.48 19.24
CA VAL A 10 -7.28 13.50 18.14
C VAL A 10 -5.92 13.31 17.46
N ILE A 11 -5.84 12.20 16.75
CA ILE A 11 -4.76 11.87 15.83
C ILE A 11 -5.33 11.60 14.45
N LEU A 12 -4.56 11.93 13.43
CA LEU A 12 -4.90 11.63 12.04
C LEU A 12 -3.95 10.57 11.47
N GLY A 13 -4.52 9.63 10.74
CA GLY A 13 -3.79 8.69 9.91
C GLY A 13 -4.15 8.89 8.45
N VAL A 14 -3.15 8.95 7.58
CA VAL A 14 -3.33 9.08 6.12
C VAL A 14 -2.63 7.93 5.42
N ASP A 15 -3.34 7.28 4.51
CA ASP A 15 -2.79 6.32 3.55
C ASP A 15 -2.97 6.88 2.13
N GLY A 16 -1.87 7.26 1.49
CA GLY A 16 -1.86 7.88 0.17
C GLY A 16 -1.26 6.98 -0.88
N GLY A 17 -2.11 6.43 -1.75
CA GLY A 17 -1.70 5.54 -2.84
C GLY A 17 -1.68 6.21 -4.22
N THR A 18 -1.53 5.37 -5.25
CA THR A 18 -1.61 5.76 -6.67
C THR A 18 -3.04 5.89 -7.19
N THR A 19 -4.03 5.33 -6.47
CA THR A 19 -5.44 5.32 -6.89
C THR A 19 -6.28 6.24 -6.01
N SER A 20 -6.10 6.14 -4.70
CA SER A 20 -6.87 6.90 -3.71
C SER A 20 -6.02 7.27 -2.51
N THR A 21 -6.48 8.26 -1.78
CA THR A 21 -5.93 8.66 -0.49
C THR A 21 -7.04 8.62 0.55
N VAL A 22 -6.80 7.95 1.66
CA VAL A 22 -7.75 7.80 2.77
C VAL A 22 -7.20 8.51 4.00
N CYS A 23 -8.02 9.31 4.66
CA CYS A 23 -7.70 9.86 5.98
C CYS A 23 -8.71 9.38 7.00
N VAL A 24 -8.22 9.00 8.18
CA VAL A 24 -9.03 8.68 9.35
C VAL A 24 -8.66 9.60 10.51
N CYS A 25 -9.67 10.04 11.24
CA CYS A 25 -9.55 10.75 12.50
C CYS A 25 -9.90 9.81 13.64
N MET A 26 -9.00 9.66 14.60
CA MET A 26 -9.17 8.79 15.77
C MET A 26 -8.97 9.60 17.05
N PRO A 27 -9.66 9.24 18.16
CA PRO A 27 -9.42 9.90 19.43
C PRO A 27 -8.02 9.54 19.93
N LEU A 28 -7.35 10.49 20.58
CA LEU A 28 -6.11 10.23 21.29
C LEU A 28 -6.42 9.45 22.57
N LEU A 29 -6.43 8.12 22.48
CA LEU A 29 -6.72 7.24 23.61
C LEU A 29 -5.56 6.30 23.88
N LEU A 30 -5.16 6.22 25.14
CA LEU A 30 -4.23 5.23 25.64
C LEU A 30 -5.03 3.99 26.03
N PHE A 31 -4.99 2.98 25.17
CA PHE A 31 -5.63 1.70 25.42
C PHE A 31 -4.62 0.70 25.97
N SER A 32 -4.94 0.02 27.08
CA SER A 32 -4.25 -1.21 27.46
C SER A 32 -4.58 -2.35 26.49
N GLU A 33 -5.83 -2.37 25.99
CA GLU A 33 -6.31 -3.24 24.91
C GLU A 33 -7.18 -2.42 23.96
N PHE A 34 -6.92 -2.53 22.66
CA PHE A 34 -7.70 -1.81 21.64
C PHE A 34 -9.13 -2.36 21.57
N PRO A 35 -10.16 -1.50 21.54
CA PRO A 35 -11.52 -1.95 21.28
C PRO A 35 -11.66 -2.50 19.86
N ASP A 36 -12.59 -3.43 19.67
CA ASP A 36 -12.99 -3.98 18.37
C ASP A 36 -14.48 -3.66 18.12
N PRO A 37 -14.83 -2.76 17.19
CA PRO A 37 -13.93 -2.04 16.27
C PRO A 37 -13.17 -0.89 16.93
N LEU A 38 -12.04 -0.51 16.31
CA LEU A 38 -11.28 0.69 16.69
C LEU A 38 -12.13 1.96 16.49
N PRO A 39 -12.01 2.98 17.38
CA PRO A 39 -12.82 4.18 17.29
C PRO A 39 -12.32 5.09 16.16
N VAL A 40 -13.08 5.16 15.07
CA VAL A 40 -12.89 6.13 13.99
C VAL A 40 -13.97 7.20 14.15
N LEU A 41 -13.55 8.45 14.41
CA LEU A 41 -14.46 9.59 14.58
C LEU A 41 -14.87 10.21 13.25
N GLY A 42 -13.99 10.17 12.26
CA GLY A 42 -14.27 10.66 10.92
C GLY A 42 -13.38 10.02 9.89
N ARG A 43 -13.87 9.91 8.65
CA ARG A 43 -13.16 9.27 7.53
C ARG A 43 -13.47 10.01 6.23
N SER A 44 -12.44 10.20 5.42
CA SER A 44 -12.58 10.79 4.08
C SER A 44 -11.73 10.02 3.06
N VAL A 45 -12.11 10.15 1.79
CA VAL A 45 -11.41 9.55 0.66
C VAL A 45 -11.29 10.59 -0.45
N ALA A 46 -10.10 10.72 -1.00
CA ALA A 46 -9.81 11.55 -2.15
C ALA A 46 -9.07 10.74 -3.24
N GLY A 47 -8.70 11.41 -4.34
CA GLY A 47 -7.97 10.82 -5.45
C GLY A 47 -6.51 10.48 -5.11
N CYS A 48 -5.69 10.31 -6.14
CA CYS A 48 -4.25 9.99 -6.00
C CYS A 48 -3.47 11.11 -5.31
N SER A 49 -2.61 10.76 -4.34
CA SER A 49 -1.64 11.69 -3.74
C SER A 49 -0.17 11.31 -3.99
N ASN A 50 0.10 10.39 -4.92
CA ASN A 50 1.47 10.08 -5.33
C ASN A 50 1.99 11.17 -6.26
N PHE A 51 2.85 12.05 -5.75
CA PHE A 51 3.38 13.20 -6.50
C PHE A 51 4.21 12.79 -7.74
N ASN A 52 4.76 11.57 -7.80
CA ASN A 52 5.43 11.07 -9.00
C ASN A 52 4.44 10.72 -10.12
N SER A 53 3.16 10.52 -9.79
CA SER A 53 2.11 10.19 -10.75
C SER A 53 1.30 11.40 -11.19
N VAL A 54 0.93 12.30 -10.27
CA VAL A 54 0.01 13.42 -10.55
C VAL A 54 0.65 14.81 -10.43
N GLY A 55 1.93 14.88 -10.04
CA GLY A 55 2.62 16.13 -9.75
C GLY A 55 2.40 16.64 -8.32
N GLU A 56 3.21 17.62 -7.92
CA GLU A 56 3.29 18.12 -6.54
C GLU A 56 2.03 18.89 -6.10
N ASP A 57 1.52 19.79 -6.93
CA ASP A 57 0.38 20.64 -6.57
C ASP A 57 -0.89 19.81 -6.33
N VAL A 58 -1.19 18.87 -7.24
CA VAL A 58 -2.35 17.97 -7.12
C VAL A 58 -2.22 17.07 -5.89
N ALA A 59 -1.03 16.54 -5.62
CA ALA A 59 -0.79 15.72 -4.44
C ALA A 59 -0.99 16.51 -3.14
N ARG A 60 -0.45 17.74 -3.05
CA ARG A 60 -0.65 18.63 -1.90
C ARG A 60 -2.12 18.94 -1.67
N GLU A 61 -2.84 19.39 -2.71
CA GLU A 61 -4.26 19.72 -2.62
C GLU A 61 -5.10 18.52 -2.17
N THR A 62 -4.78 17.33 -2.67
CA THR A 62 -5.43 16.07 -2.27
C THR A 62 -5.22 15.77 -0.79
N LEU A 63 -3.99 15.91 -0.28
CA LEU A 63 -3.66 15.69 1.13
C LEU A 63 -4.35 16.71 2.06
N GLU A 64 -4.34 17.99 1.69
CA GLU A 64 -5.01 19.03 2.47
C GLU A 64 -6.52 18.82 2.51
N LYS A 65 -7.12 18.51 1.36
CA LYS A 65 -8.55 18.23 1.23
C LYS A 65 -8.97 17.04 2.08
N VAL A 66 -8.30 15.90 1.93
CA VAL A 66 -8.69 14.66 2.62
C VAL A 66 -8.60 14.83 4.14
N MET A 67 -7.55 15.49 4.66
CA MET A 67 -7.44 15.76 6.09
C MET A 67 -8.49 16.76 6.61
N ALA A 68 -8.81 17.79 5.83
CA ALA A 68 -9.86 18.75 6.18
C ALA A 68 -11.24 18.08 6.25
N GLU A 69 -11.55 17.21 5.28
CA GLU A 69 -12.82 16.48 5.21
C GLU A 69 -12.95 15.45 6.35
N ALA A 70 -11.88 14.74 6.72
CA ALA A 70 -11.91 13.80 7.84
C ALA A 70 -12.15 14.50 9.19
N LEU A 71 -11.57 15.70 9.38
CA LEU A 71 -11.80 16.52 10.56
C LEU A 71 -13.23 17.08 10.61
N LEU A 72 -13.76 17.49 9.44
CA LEU A 72 -15.14 17.95 9.31
C LEU A 72 -16.13 16.84 9.66
N ASP A 73 -15.93 15.63 9.11
CA ASP A 73 -16.73 14.44 9.40
C ASP A 73 -16.69 14.07 10.89
N ALA A 74 -15.52 14.21 11.52
CA ALA A 74 -15.37 14.01 12.97
C ALA A 74 -15.98 15.12 13.84
N GLY A 75 -16.33 16.28 13.27
CA GLY A 75 -16.75 17.46 14.03
C GLY A 75 -15.63 18.06 14.89
N VAL A 76 -14.35 17.88 14.51
CA VAL A 76 -13.17 18.27 15.29
C VAL A 76 -12.40 19.39 14.60
N LYS A 77 -11.91 20.36 15.37
CA LYS A 77 -11.06 21.44 14.85
C LYS A 77 -9.60 20.98 14.72
N ARG A 78 -8.86 21.60 13.80
CA ARG A 78 -7.40 21.40 13.66
C ARG A 78 -6.60 21.68 14.94
N SER A 79 -7.11 22.51 15.87
CA SER A 79 -6.49 22.79 17.17
C SER A 79 -6.39 21.56 18.07
N ALA A 80 -7.35 20.64 17.98
CA ALA A 80 -7.42 19.43 18.80
C ALA A 80 -6.52 18.30 18.29
N VAL A 81 -5.96 18.43 17.07
CA VAL A 81 -5.03 17.45 16.52
C VAL A 81 -3.71 17.52 17.29
N LYS A 82 -3.17 16.36 17.67
CA LYS A 82 -1.85 16.25 18.33
C LYS A 82 -0.78 15.67 17.42
N ALA A 83 -1.16 14.69 16.61
CA ALA A 83 -0.26 14.05 15.68
C ALA A 83 -0.99 13.68 14.38
N VAL A 84 -0.24 13.73 13.29
CA VAL A 84 -0.64 13.23 11.97
C VAL A 84 0.47 12.29 11.50
N CYS A 85 0.12 11.08 11.09
CA CYS A 85 1.05 10.20 10.39
C CYS A 85 0.52 9.94 8.98
N LEU A 86 1.39 10.13 7.99
CA LEU A 86 1.10 9.90 6.59
C LEU A 86 1.95 8.75 6.08
N GLY A 87 1.34 7.65 5.65
CA GLY A 87 1.96 6.61 4.85
C GLY A 87 1.71 6.92 3.37
N LEU A 88 2.74 7.33 2.64
CA LEU A 88 2.58 7.82 1.27
C LEU A 88 3.41 7.01 0.27
N SER A 89 2.76 6.62 -0.81
CA SER A 89 3.41 6.03 -1.98
C SER A 89 4.28 7.09 -2.66
N GLY A 90 5.50 6.69 -3.03
CA GLY A 90 6.49 7.59 -3.65
C GLY A 90 7.40 8.34 -2.67
N VAL A 91 7.13 8.28 -1.36
CA VAL A 91 8.08 8.77 -0.33
C VAL A 91 9.11 7.68 -0.06
N ASN A 92 10.34 7.89 -0.53
CA ASN A 92 11.42 6.91 -0.42
C ASN A 92 12.69 7.48 0.23
N HIS A 93 12.89 8.79 0.13
CA HIS A 93 14.09 9.46 0.62
C HIS A 93 13.75 10.55 1.66
N PRO A 94 14.70 10.91 2.55
CA PRO A 94 14.52 12.01 3.49
C PRO A 94 14.11 13.33 2.82
N THR A 95 14.59 13.59 1.60
CA THR A 95 14.20 14.76 0.81
C THR A 95 12.71 14.78 0.44
N ASP A 96 12.12 13.61 0.21
CA ASP A 96 10.67 13.49 -0.05
C ASP A 96 9.90 13.80 1.23
N GLN A 97 10.37 13.27 2.37
CA GLN A 97 9.76 13.52 3.67
C GLN A 97 9.79 15.02 4.03
N GLU A 98 10.93 15.67 3.88
CA GLU A 98 11.09 17.12 4.12
C GLU A 98 10.17 17.95 3.21
N LYS A 99 10.01 17.55 1.95
CA LYS A 99 9.11 18.21 1.00
C LYS A 99 7.66 18.13 1.47
N ILE A 100 7.17 16.93 1.81
CA ILE A 100 5.79 16.75 2.31
C ILE A 100 5.59 17.50 3.63
N LEU A 101 6.58 17.48 4.53
CA LEU A 101 6.54 18.27 5.77
C LEU A 101 6.40 19.76 5.48
N GLY A 102 7.14 20.28 4.50
CA GLY A 102 7.06 21.68 4.06
C GLY A 102 5.66 22.07 3.58
N TRP A 103 4.99 21.19 2.84
CA TRP A 103 3.60 21.42 2.39
C TRP A 103 2.62 21.50 3.56
N LEU A 104 2.74 20.58 4.52
CA LEU A 104 1.75 20.42 5.57
C LEU A 104 1.98 21.32 6.79
N ARG A 105 3.16 21.92 6.94
CA ARG A 105 3.50 22.69 8.14
C ARG A 105 2.60 23.91 8.34
N SER A 106 2.17 24.56 7.27
CA SER A 106 1.24 25.71 7.33
C SER A 106 -0.22 25.29 7.55
N ALA A 107 -0.56 24.02 7.26
CA ALA A 107 -1.92 23.51 7.40
C ALA A 107 -2.32 23.22 8.86
N PHE A 108 -1.34 23.03 9.76
CA PHE A 108 -1.57 22.68 11.16
C PHE A 108 -0.93 23.68 12.14
N PRO A 109 -1.49 23.82 13.35
CA PRO A 109 -0.83 24.54 14.44
C PRO A 109 0.57 24.00 14.75
N SER A 110 1.43 24.86 15.34
CA SER A 110 2.84 24.52 15.55
C SER A 110 3.07 23.37 16.53
N HIS A 111 2.13 23.08 17.43
CA HIS A 111 2.21 21.97 18.38
C HIS A 111 1.96 20.60 17.74
N VAL A 112 1.35 20.55 16.56
CA VAL A 112 1.02 19.29 15.88
C VAL A 112 2.30 18.63 15.38
N LYS A 113 2.46 17.35 15.72
CA LYS A 113 3.54 16.49 15.24
C LYS A 113 3.14 15.86 13.90
N LEU A 114 4.04 15.92 12.92
CA LEU A 114 3.83 15.39 11.58
C LEU A 114 4.86 14.29 11.32
N TYR A 115 4.39 13.09 11.02
CA TYR A 115 5.21 11.92 10.72
C TYR A 115 4.99 11.52 9.27
N ILE A 116 6.02 11.58 8.44
CA ILE A 116 5.95 11.16 7.04
C ILE A 116 6.65 9.82 6.90
N GLN A 117 5.92 8.84 6.42
CA GLN A 117 6.37 7.46 6.26
C GLN A 117 6.07 6.98 4.84
N ASN A 118 6.74 5.91 4.44
CA ASN A 118 6.37 5.15 3.27
C ASN A 118 5.02 4.44 3.51
N ASP A 119 4.19 4.29 2.47
CA ASP A 119 2.89 3.60 2.53
C ASP A 119 3.00 2.18 3.11
N ALA A 120 4.09 1.46 2.83
CA ALA A 120 4.35 0.14 3.42
C ALA A 120 4.43 0.14 4.95
N VAL A 121 4.86 1.24 5.58
CA VAL A 121 4.92 1.33 7.04
C VAL A 121 3.51 1.38 7.65
N ALA A 122 2.61 2.15 7.04
CA ALA A 122 1.20 2.23 7.44
C ALA A 122 0.47 0.89 7.20
N ALA A 123 0.75 0.24 6.06
CA ALA A 123 0.21 -1.07 5.72
C ALA A 123 0.69 -2.17 6.67
N LEU A 124 1.96 -2.16 7.09
CA LEU A 124 2.44 -3.09 8.13
C LEU A 124 1.68 -2.86 9.43
N ALA A 125 1.60 -1.60 9.87
CA ALA A 125 0.96 -1.21 11.11
C ALA A 125 -0.54 -1.55 11.18
N SER A 126 -1.26 -1.59 10.06
CA SER A 126 -2.67 -2.00 10.06
C SER A 126 -2.86 -3.50 10.31
N GLY A 127 -1.89 -4.34 9.92
CA GLY A 127 -1.91 -5.78 10.21
C GLY A 127 -1.37 -6.13 11.60
N THR A 128 -0.57 -5.26 12.20
CA THR A 128 0.12 -5.50 13.50
C THR A 128 -0.37 -4.60 14.63
N MET A 129 -1.48 -3.87 14.42
CA MET A 129 -2.08 -2.95 15.40
C MET A 129 -1.07 -1.90 15.92
N GLY A 130 -0.38 -1.25 14.98
CA GLY A 130 0.57 -0.16 15.26
C GLY A 130 2.01 -0.61 15.57
N LYS A 131 2.28 -1.92 15.67
CA LYS A 131 3.63 -2.43 15.95
C LYS A 131 4.48 -2.55 14.69
N LEU A 132 5.64 -1.91 14.65
CA LEU A 132 6.59 -2.06 13.53
C LEU A 132 7.48 -3.28 13.75
N HIS A 133 6.93 -4.46 13.43
CA HIS A 133 7.63 -5.74 13.51
C HIS A 133 7.11 -6.68 12.42
N GLY A 134 8.01 -7.43 11.79
CA GLY A 134 7.71 -8.42 10.76
C GLY A 134 7.86 -7.87 9.36
N CYS A 135 7.07 -8.40 8.43
CA CYS A 135 7.14 -8.06 7.02
C CYS A 135 5.76 -7.63 6.51
N VAL A 136 5.71 -6.71 5.56
CA VAL A 136 4.54 -6.42 4.74
C VAL A 136 4.86 -6.75 3.29
N LEU A 137 3.86 -7.22 2.56
CA LEU A 137 3.84 -7.32 1.11
C LEU A 137 2.64 -6.53 0.60
N ILE A 138 2.91 -5.48 -0.17
CA ILE A 138 1.91 -4.74 -0.92
C ILE A 138 1.96 -5.23 -2.37
N ALA A 139 0.81 -5.60 -2.94
CA ALA A 139 0.65 -5.72 -4.39
C ALA A 139 -0.69 -5.11 -4.85
N GLY A 140 -0.57 -3.93 -5.45
CA GLY A 140 -1.65 -3.19 -6.11
C GLY A 140 -1.21 -2.84 -7.52
N THR A 141 -1.30 -1.56 -7.91
CA THR A 141 -0.72 -1.07 -9.18
C THR A 141 0.78 -1.39 -9.28
N GLY A 142 1.53 -1.10 -8.21
CA GLY A 142 2.92 -1.54 -8.00
C GLY A 142 3.02 -2.61 -6.91
N SER A 143 4.24 -3.04 -6.57
CA SER A 143 4.45 -4.01 -5.49
C SER A 143 5.68 -3.69 -4.67
N ILE A 144 5.63 -3.90 -3.36
CA ILE A 144 6.77 -3.71 -2.46
C ILE A 144 6.70 -4.72 -1.32
N SER A 145 7.86 -5.23 -0.89
CA SER A 145 8.00 -5.89 0.39
C SER A 145 8.89 -5.06 1.30
N TYR A 146 8.45 -4.83 2.53
CA TYR A 146 9.19 -4.04 3.52
C TYR A 146 9.06 -4.69 4.88
N GLY A 147 10.09 -4.62 5.71
CA GLY A 147 10.05 -5.26 7.02
C GLY A 147 10.85 -4.53 8.05
N PHE A 148 10.52 -4.82 9.30
CA PHE A 148 11.08 -4.23 10.50
C PHE A 148 11.34 -5.30 11.55
N THR A 149 12.38 -5.09 12.33
CA THR A 149 12.73 -5.88 13.51
C THR A 149 12.45 -5.06 14.77
N ASP A 150 12.32 -5.71 15.93
CA ASP A 150 12.01 -5.01 17.18
C ASP A 150 13.11 -4.01 17.60
N ASP A 151 14.35 -4.23 17.19
CA ASP A 151 15.48 -3.32 17.37
C ASP A 151 15.53 -2.18 16.34
N GLY A 152 14.52 -2.09 15.46
CA GLY A 152 14.34 -0.99 14.51
C GLY A 152 15.13 -1.13 13.21
N ARG A 153 15.81 -2.26 12.94
CA ARG A 153 16.40 -2.50 11.62
C ARG A 153 15.30 -2.74 10.59
N GLU A 154 15.51 -2.22 9.40
CA GLU A 154 14.56 -2.29 8.29
C GLU A 154 15.20 -2.86 7.02
N ALA A 155 14.38 -3.46 6.16
CA ALA A 155 14.84 -3.97 4.88
C ALA A 155 13.71 -4.01 3.85
N ARG A 156 14.00 -3.52 2.65
CA ARG A 156 13.05 -3.43 1.53
C ARG A 156 13.43 -4.33 0.36
N ALA A 157 12.46 -4.93 -0.32
CA ALA A 157 12.60 -5.57 -1.63
C ALA A 157 11.53 -5.05 -2.59
N ALA A 158 11.83 -4.99 -3.89
CA ALA A 158 10.94 -4.43 -4.92
C ALA A 158 10.51 -2.97 -4.61
N GLY A 159 9.46 -2.50 -5.28
CA GLY A 159 8.91 -1.16 -5.18
C GLY A 159 9.72 -0.12 -5.95
N ALA A 160 10.61 -0.54 -6.85
CA ALA A 160 11.43 0.38 -7.65
C ALA A 160 10.65 0.99 -8.83
N GLY A 161 9.38 0.61 -8.98
CA GLY A 161 8.52 1.01 -10.09
C GLY A 161 8.63 0.06 -11.29
N PRO A 162 7.69 0.18 -12.24
CA PRO A 162 7.48 -0.80 -13.31
C PRO A 162 8.62 -0.89 -14.34
N VAL A 163 9.47 0.14 -14.43
CA VAL A 163 10.65 0.13 -15.31
C VAL A 163 11.78 -0.73 -14.72
N LEU A 164 11.89 -0.76 -13.39
CA LEU A 164 12.99 -1.39 -12.67
C LEU A 164 12.59 -2.71 -12.01
N GLY A 165 11.32 -3.11 -12.11
CA GLY A 165 10.81 -4.34 -11.52
C GLY A 165 9.30 -4.32 -11.33
N ASP A 166 8.86 -4.78 -10.16
CA ASP A 166 7.45 -4.91 -9.77
C ASP A 166 6.64 -5.86 -10.69
N TRP A 167 7.28 -6.92 -11.19
CA TRP A 167 6.65 -7.91 -12.07
C TRP A 167 5.52 -8.71 -11.41
N GLY A 168 5.50 -8.76 -10.08
CA GLY A 168 4.40 -9.31 -9.29
C GLY A 168 3.21 -8.36 -9.08
N SER A 169 3.34 -7.09 -9.47
CA SER A 169 2.28 -6.09 -9.34
C SER A 169 1.20 -6.22 -10.40
N GLY A 170 0.11 -5.49 -10.23
CA GLY A 170 -0.96 -5.44 -11.24
C GLY A 170 -0.48 -4.85 -12.56
N TYR A 171 0.38 -3.82 -12.52
CA TYR A 171 1.03 -3.33 -13.74
C TYR A 171 1.89 -4.41 -14.37
N GLY A 172 2.72 -5.10 -13.58
CA GLY A 172 3.61 -6.16 -14.07
C GLY A 172 2.86 -7.28 -14.78
N ILE A 173 1.81 -7.81 -14.14
CA ILE A 173 0.93 -8.84 -14.70
C ILE A 173 0.31 -8.39 -16.02
N ALA A 174 -0.33 -7.21 -16.02
CA ALA A 174 -1.02 -6.70 -17.19
C ALA A 174 -0.06 -6.33 -18.34
N ALA A 175 1.12 -5.79 -18.04
CA ALA A 175 2.13 -5.49 -19.03
C ALA A 175 2.64 -6.75 -19.74
N GLN A 176 2.87 -7.84 -18.99
CA GLN A 176 3.23 -9.14 -19.58
C GLN A 176 2.12 -9.68 -20.48
N ALA A 177 0.85 -9.51 -20.09
CA ALA A 177 -0.28 -9.88 -20.92
C ALA A 177 -0.38 -9.05 -22.21
N LEU A 178 -0.18 -7.72 -22.15
CA LEU A 178 -0.13 -6.86 -23.33
C LEU A 178 1.04 -7.24 -24.27
N ILE A 179 2.21 -7.55 -23.71
CA ILE A 179 3.35 -8.06 -24.48
C ILE A 179 2.99 -9.38 -25.16
N ALA A 180 2.31 -10.29 -24.47
CA ALA A 180 1.83 -11.55 -25.03
C ALA A 180 0.89 -11.33 -26.23
N VAL A 181 -0.06 -10.39 -26.12
CA VAL A 181 -0.96 -10.03 -27.23
C VAL A 181 -0.17 -9.52 -28.44
N MET A 182 0.79 -8.62 -28.25
CA MET A 182 1.60 -8.09 -29.35
C MET A 182 2.47 -9.18 -30.00
N ARG A 183 3.05 -10.08 -29.20
CA ARG A 183 3.83 -11.22 -29.71
C ARG A 183 2.96 -12.22 -30.49
N ALA A 184 1.73 -12.46 -30.05
CA ALA A 184 0.78 -13.30 -30.77
C ALA A 184 0.39 -12.65 -32.11
N HIS A 185 0.26 -11.32 -32.13
CA HIS A 185 -0.10 -10.55 -33.32
C HIS A 185 1.02 -10.53 -34.37
N ASP A 186 2.27 -10.28 -33.96
CA ASP A 186 3.42 -10.19 -34.87
C ASP A 186 4.12 -11.53 -35.16
N GLY A 187 3.57 -12.63 -34.64
CA GLY A 187 4.04 -14.00 -34.89
C GLY A 187 5.26 -14.42 -34.05
N ARG A 188 5.70 -13.62 -33.07
CA ARG A 188 6.79 -13.98 -32.13
C ARG A 188 6.33 -14.81 -30.94
N GLY A 189 5.04 -15.04 -30.77
CA GLY A 189 4.45 -15.79 -29.67
C GLY A 189 3.27 -16.68 -30.10
N PRO A 190 2.83 -17.59 -29.22
CA PRO A 190 1.67 -18.43 -29.49
C PRO A 190 0.39 -17.59 -29.52
N GLN A 191 -0.66 -18.11 -30.17
CA GLN A 191 -2.00 -17.55 -30.05
C GLN A 191 -2.52 -17.73 -28.62
N THR A 192 -3.28 -16.74 -28.13
CA THR A 192 -3.77 -16.69 -26.74
C THR A 192 -5.14 -16.02 -26.70
N MET A 193 -5.98 -16.47 -25.76
CA MET A 193 -7.28 -15.85 -25.43
C MET A 193 -7.12 -14.41 -24.93
N LEU A 194 -5.95 -14.07 -24.37
CA LEU A 194 -5.62 -12.71 -23.94
C LEU A 194 -5.86 -11.68 -25.06
N SER A 195 -5.57 -12.04 -26.31
CA SER A 195 -5.74 -11.15 -27.47
C SER A 195 -7.19 -10.70 -27.61
N SER A 196 -8.13 -11.63 -27.72
CA SER A 196 -9.56 -11.29 -27.86
C SER A 196 -10.12 -10.63 -26.60
N CYS A 197 -9.77 -11.14 -25.42
CA CYS A 197 -10.35 -10.68 -24.16
C CYS A 197 -9.90 -9.26 -23.79
N ILE A 198 -8.61 -8.94 -23.98
CA ILE A 198 -8.10 -7.59 -23.71
C ILE A 198 -8.65 -6.59 -24.73
N LEU A 199 -8.65 -6.92 -26.02
CA LEU A 199 -9.21 -6.03 -27.05
C LEU A 199 -10.69 -5.73 -26.79
N GLN A 200 -11.47 -6.75 -26.43
CA GLN A 200 -12.87 -6.57 -26.05
C GLN A 200 -13.02 -5.68 -24.81
N SER A 201 -12.21 -5.91 -23.77
CA SER A 201 -12.23 -5.10 -22.54
C SER A 201 -11.87 -3.63 -22.79
N LEU A 202 -11.04 -3.36 -23.80
CA LEU A 202 -10.59 -2.02 -24.15
C LEU A 202 -11.42 -1.36 -25.25
N GLY A 203 -12.34 -2.09 -25.87
CA GLY A 203 -13.12 -1.61 -27.02
C GLY A 203 -12.28 -1.38 -28.28
N LEU A 204 -11.20 -2.14 -28.45
CA LEU A 204 -10.28 -2.02 -29.59
C LEU A 204 -10.58 -3.05 -30.66
N SER A 205 -10.37 -2.69 -31.93
CA SER A 205 -10.70 -3.57 -33.06
C SER A 205 -9.53 -4.44 -33.50
N SER A 206 -8.29 -4.06 -33.17
CA SER A 206 -7.08 -4.82 -33.52
C SER A 206 -5.95 -4.64 -32.49
N PRO A 207 -5.00 -5.58 -32.41
CA PRO A 207 -3.80 -5.43 -31.58
C PRO A 207 -2.97 -4.18 -31.89
N ASP A 208 -2.93 -3.71 -33.14
CA ASP A 208 -2.18 -2.49 -33.52
C ASP A 208 -2.68 -1.24 -32.77
N GLU A 209 -3.97 -1.17 -32.43
CA GLU A 209 -4.55 -0.06 -31.69
C GLU A 209 -4.04 0.02 -30.23
N LEU A 210 -3.46 -1.06 -29.69
CA LEU A 210 -2.84 -1.07 -28.36
C LEU A 210 -1.67 -0.08 -28.26
N ILE A 211 -0.97 0.17 -29.38
CA ILE A 211 0.14 1.15 -29.43
C ILE A 211 -0.41 2.54 -29.10
N GLY A 212 -1.43 2.98 -29.85
CA GLY A 212 -2.08 4.27 -29.62
C GLY A 212 -2.71 4.37 -28.24
N TRP A 213 -3.37 3.28 -27.80
CA TRP A 213 -3.98 3.21 -26.47
C TRP A 213 -2.95 3.40 -25.35
N THR A 214 -1.76 2.80 -25.46
CA THR A 214 -0.70 2.87 -24.43
C THR A 214 -0.08 4.27 -24.36
N TYR A 215 0.13 4.95 -25.50
CA TYR A 215 0.70 6.30 -25.51
C TYR A 215 -0.31 7.41 -25.18
N ALA A 216 -1.62 7.15 -25.31
CA ALA A 216 -2.66 8.13 -25.02
C ALA A 216 -2.77 8.48 -23.53
N ASP A 217 -2.40 7.56 -22.63
CA ASP A 217 -2.42 7.78 -21.19
C ASP A 217 -1.35 6.89 -20.51
N PRO A 218 -0.31 7.49 -19.88
CA PRO A 218 0.78 6.77 -19.24
C PRO A 218 0.43 6.19 -17.85
N SER A 219 -0.83 6.31 -17.41
CA SER A 219 -1.29 5.86 -16.09
C SER A 219 -1.05 4.37 -15.84
N TRP A 220 -0.25 4.06 -14.82
CA TRP A 220 0.01 2.67 -14.41
C TRP A 220 -1.26 1.97 -13.92
N ALA A 221 -2.18 2.70 -13.29
CA ALA A 221 -3.42 2.15 -12.77
C ALA A 221 -4.32 1.63 -13.89
N ARG A 222 -4.31 2.29 -15.06
CA ARG A 222 -5.07 1.87 -16.25
C ARG A 222 -4.56 0.56 -16.82
N ILE A 223 -3.24 0.36 -16.83
CA ILE A 223 -2.62 -0.93 -17.21
C ILE A 223 -3.00 -2.00 -16.17
N ALA A 224 -2.79 -1.72 -14.89
CA ALA A 224 -3.08 -2.66 -13.81
C ALA A 224 -4.56 -3.08 -13.73
N ALA A 225 -5.48 -2.26 -14.23
CA ALA A 225 -6.91 -2.57 -14.31
C ALA A 225 -7.22 -3.77 -15.24
N LEU A 226 -6.27 -4.25 -16.06
CA LEU A 226 -6.43 -5.43 -16.90
C LEU A 226 -6.20 -6.76 -16.16
N VAL A 227 -5.70 -6.76 -14.92
CA VAL A 227 -5.46 -7.99 -14.14
C VAL A 227 -6.68 -8.92 -14.08
N PRO A 228 -7.92 -8.44 -13.86
CA PRO A 228 -9.09 -9.33 -13.85
C PRO A 228 -9.30 -10.07 -15.17
N VAL A 229 -8.95 -9.47 -16.31
CA VAL A 229 -9.03 -10.12 -17.64
C VAL A 229 -8.00 -11.24 -17.73
N VAL A 230 -6.76 -11.01 -17.27
CA VAL A 230 -5.71 -12.03 -17.23
C VAL A 230 -6.12 -13.20 -16.36
N VAL A 231 -6.66 -12.92 -15.17
CA VAL A 231 -7.19 -13.94 -14.25
C VAL A 231 -8.30 -14.77 -14.91
N SER A 232 -9.26 -14.11 -15.56
CA SER A 232 -10.36 -14.81 -16.27
C SER A 232 -9.82 -15.73 -17.37
N CYS A 233 -8.86 -15.27 -18.18
CA CYS A 233 -8.27 -16.10 -19.23
C CYS A 233 -7.56 -17.34 -18.66
N ALA A 234 -6.83 -17.20 -17.55
CA ALA A 234 -6.19 -18.34 -16.88
C ALA A 234 -7.24 -19.33 -16.34
N GLU A 235 -8.33 -18.84 -15.75
CA GLU A 235 -9.43 -19.67 -15.25
C GLU A 235 -10.16 -20.47 -16.35
N ASP A 236 -10.22 -19.88 -17.55
CA ASP A 236 -10.77 -20.47 -18.78
C ASP A 236 -9.78 -21.41 -19.50
N GLY A 237 -8.55 -21.57 -18.97
CA GLY A 237 -7.57 -22.54 -19.44
C GLY A 237 -6.51 -21.99 -20.40
N ASP A 238 -6.35 -20.67 -20.52
CA ASP A 238 -5.24 -20.07 -21.26
C ASP A 238 -3.92 -20.29 -20.52
N GLN A 239 -3.03 -21.09 -21.11
CA GLN A 239 -1.74 -21.46 -20.51
C GLN A 239 -0.81 -20.27 -20.31
N LEU A 240 -0.82 -19.28 -21.22
CA LEU A 240 0.07 -18.13 -21.13
C LEU A 240 -0.37 -17.18 -20.02
N ALA A 241 -1.68 -16.98 -19.87
CA ALA A 241 -2.24 -16.25 -18.73
C ALA A 241 -1.90 -16.93 -17.40
N ASP A 242 -2.03 -18.26 -17.32
CA ASP A 242 -1.66 -19.05 -16.14
C ASP A 242 -0.17 -18.90 -15.78
N GLU A 243 0.72 -18.99 -16.78
CA GLU A 243 2.16 -18.78 -16.61
C GLU A 243 2.50 -17.37 -16.10
N ILE A 244 1.86 -16.33 -16.66
CA ILE A 244 2.05 -14.94 -16.22
C ILE A 244 1.71 -14.79 -14.73
N LEU A 245 0.60 -15.38 -14.29
CA LEU A 245 0.16 -15.27 -12.90
C LEU A 245 1.05 -16.07 -11.95
N HIS A 246 1.52 -17.25 -12.34
CA HIS A 246 2.50 -18.01 -11.58
C HIS A 246 3.83 -17.26 -11.41
N ASN A 247 4.33 -16.65 -12.49
CA ASN A 247 5.54 -15.84 -12.44
C ASN A 247 5.37 -14.65 -11.49
N ALA A 248 4.22 -13.98 -11.52
CA ALA A 248 3.90 -12.91 -10.57
C ALA A 248 3.90 -13.40 -9.11
N VAL A 249 3.32 -14.57 -8.82
CA VAL A 249 3.37 -15.19 -7.49
C VAL A 249 4.82 -15.41 -7.03
N GLN A 250 5.68 -15.93 -7.91
CA GLN A 250 7.08 -16.19 -7.56
C GLN A 250 7.83 -14.89 -7.26
N GLU A 251 7.65 -13.84 -8.05
CA GLU A 251 8.26 -12.52 -7.84
C GLU A 251 7.86 -11.90 -6.50
N LEU A 252 6.58 -12.00 -6.12
CA LEU A 252 6.07 -11.56 -4.82
C LEU A 252 6.67 -12.37 -3.67
N ALA A 253 6.72 -13.71 -3.79
CA ALA A 253 7.28 -14.59 -2.76
C ALA A 253 8.79 -14.38 -2.58
N ILE A 254 9.54 -14.19 -3.67
CA ILE A 254 10.98 -13.87 -3.66
C ILE A 254 11.22 -12.54 -2.95
N SER A 255 10.36 -11.54 -3.17
CA SER A 255 10.47 -10.23 -2.50
C SER A 255 10.34 -10.36 -0.99
N VAL A 256 9.34 -11.11 -0.50
CA VAL A 256 9.17 -11.39 0.93
C VAL A 256 10.37 -12.16 1.49
N LYS A 257 10.81 -13.22 0.79
CA LYS A 257 11.99 -14.01 1.17
C LYS A 257 13.23 -13.13 1.34
N ALA A 258 13.46 -12.19 0.42
CA ALA A 258 14.62 -11.31 0.47
C ALA A 258 14.60 -10.41 1.73
N VAL A 259 13.44 -9.90 2.13
CA VAL A 259 13.28 -9.10 3.36
C VAL A 259 13.50 -9.96 4.60
N VAL A 260 12.81 -11.10 4.68
CA VAL A 260 12.90 -12.05 5.81
C VAL A 260 14.34 -12.49 6.06
N GLN A 261 15.09 -12.80 5.01
CA GLN A 261 16.50 -13.21 5.12
C GLN A 261 17.42 -12.09 5.62
N ARG A 262 17.28 -10.87 5.08
CA ARG A 262 18.12 -9.73 5.47
C ARG A 262 17.90 -9.30 6.92
N LEU A 263 16.67 -9.41 7.39
CA LEU A 263 16.30 -9.06 8.76
C LEU A 263 16.44 -10.22 9.75
N ARG A 264 16.55 -11.46 9.24
CA ARG A 264 16.50 -12.71 10.01
C ARG A 264 15.21 -12.83 10.83
N LEU A 265 14.07 -12.44 10.25
CA LEU A 265 12.77 -12.45 10.94
C LEU A 265 12.35 -13.85 11.39
N ALA A 266 12.76 -14.88 10.65
CA ALA A 266 12.49 -16.27 10.98
C ALA A 266 13.45 -16.88 12.02
N GLY A 267 14.31 -16.08 12.65
CA GLY A 267 15.36 -16.59 13.55
C GLY A 267 16.49 -17.34 12.82
N GLU A 268 17.47 -17.83 13.58
CA GLU A 268 18.65 -18.53 13.03
C GLU A 268 18.31 -19.91 12.44
N ASP A 269 17.30 -20.58 13.00
CA ASP A 269 16.84 -21.90 12.56
C ASP A 269 15.77 -21.82 11.44
N GLY A 270 15.35 -20.61 11.06
CA GLY A 270 14.35 -20.34 10.03
C GLY A 270 12.91 -20.71 10.42
N LYS A 271 12.64 -20.98 11.70
CA LYS A 271 11.33 -21.46 12.19
C LYS A 271 10.64 -20.48 13.16
N GLY A 272 11.29 -19.36 13.47
CA GLY A 272 10.74 -18.30 14.31
C GLY A 272 9.42 -17.76 13.77
N SER A 273 8.55 -17.35 14.71
CA SER A 273 7.25 -16.74 14.38
C SER A 273 7.41 -15.27 14.06
N PHE A 274 6.84 -14.81 12.94
CA PHE A 274 6.82 -13.40 12.57
C PHE A 274 5.60 -13.09 11.70
N PRO A 275 5.00 -11.89 11.78
CA PRO A 275 3.87 -11.52 10.96
C PRO A 275 4.31 -11.18 9.52
N VAL A 276 3.49 -11.60 8.56
CA VAL A 276 3.57 -11.18 7.15
C VAL A 276 2.24 -10.55 6.76
N VAL A 277 2.19 -9.24 6.70
CA VAL A 277 0.98 -8.49 6.38
C VAL A 277 0.81 -8.38 4.87
N MET A 278 -0.36 -8.74 4.35
CA MET A 278 -0.67 -8.77 2.92
C MET A 278 -1.69 -7.67 2.58
N VAL A 279 -1.32 -6.73 1.72
CA VAL A 279 -2.17 -5.58 1.35
C VAL A 279 -2.21 -5.36 -0.16
N GLY A 280 -3.35 -4.91 -0.69
CA GLY A 280 -3.50 -4.51 -2.08
C GLY A 280 -4.41 -5.42 -2.91
N GLY A 281 -5.00 -4.84 -3.96
CA GLY A 281 -6.05 -5.48 -4.75
C GLY A 281 -5.63 -6.78 -5.44
N VAL A 282 -4.36 -6.92 -5.82
CA VAL A 282 -3.84 -8.15 -6.44
C VAL A 282 -3.88 -9.33 -5.46
N LEU A 283 -3.63 -9.08 -4.17
CA LEU A 283 -3.64 -10.10 -3.12
C LEU A 283 -5.03 -10.39 -2.55
N GLY A 284 -5.99 -9.50 -2.81
CA GLY A 284 -7.35 -9.55 -2.26
C GLY A 284 -8.41 -10.17 -3.16
N ALA A 285 -8.07 -10.52 -4.42
CA ALA A 285 -9.03 -11.11 -5.35
C ALA A 285 -9.48 -12.51 -4.88
N ASN A 286 -10.80 -12.71 -4.71
CA ASN A 286 -11.40 -13.99 -4.33
C ASN A 286 -11.93 -14.75 -5.55
N ASN A 287 -11.06 -14.93 -6.55
CA ASN A 287 -11.39 -15.67 -7.75
C ASN A 287 -10.94 -17.14 -7.60
N LYS A 288 -11.27 -17.99 -8.58
CA LYS A 288 -10.80 -19.39 -8.61
C LYS A 288 -9.28 -19.42 -8.72
N TRP A 289 -8.69 -18.52 -9.51
CA TRP A 289 -7.27 -18.20 -9.50
C TRP A 289 -6.97 -17.11 -8.47
N ASN A 290 -6.34 -17.49 -7.35
CA ASN A 290 -6.12 -16.58 -6.22
C ASN A 290 -4.62 -16.36 -5.95
N ILE A 291 -4.09 -15.25 -6.48
CA ILE A 291 -2.67 -14.86 -6.33
C ILE A 291 -2.29 -14.77 -4.84
N GLY A 292 -3.16 -14.18 -4.01
CA GLY A 292 -2.89 -14.03 -2.58
C GLY A 292 -2.72 -15.36 -1.85
N ASN A 293 -3.52 -16.37 -2.19
CA ASN A 293 -3.41 -17.72 -1.61
C ASN A 293 -2.14 -18.43 -2.12
N GLU A 294 -1.81 -18.32 -3.40
CA GLU A 294 -0.59 -18.93 -3.95
C GLU A 294 0.70 -18.32 -3.39
N VAL A 295 0.71 -16.99 -3.17
CA VAL A 295 1.81 -16.31 -2.47
C VAL A 295 1.89 -16.78 -1.03
N THR A 296 0.76 -16.89 -0.33
CA THR A 296 0.69 -17.41 1.05
C THR A 296 1.27 -18.82 1.14
N ASN A 297 0.87 -19.72 0.24
CA ASN A 297 1.39 -21.08 0.16
C ASN A 297 2.90 -21.10 -0.07
N SER A 298 3.40 -20.26 -0.99
CA SER A 298 4.83 -20.15 -1.30
C SER A 298 5.64 -19.64 -0.10
N ILE A 299 5.10 -18.66 0.64
CA ILE A 299 5.72 -18.14 1.87
C ILE A 299 5.76 -19.24 2.94
N LEU A 300 4.62 -19.89 3.24
CA LEU A 300 4.51 -20.90 4.30
C LEU A 300 5.34 -22.16 4.02
N LYS A 301 5.49 -22.53 2.73
CA LYS A 301 6.39 -23.62 2.32
C LYS A 301 7.86 -23.33 2.66
N THR A 302 8.25 -22.05 2.57
CA THR A 302 9.62 -21.61 2.86
C THR A 302 9.82 -21.27 4.34
N TYR A 303 8.82 -20.67 4.97
CA TYR A 303 8.82 -20.19 6.35
C TYR A 303 7.56 -20.66 7.09
N PRO A 304 7.57 -21.88 7.66
CA PRO A 304 6.41 -22.42 8.37
C PRO A 304 5.97 -21.61 9.59
N GLY A 305 6.87 -20.81 10.17
CA GLY A 305 6.57 -19.90 11.29
C GLY A 305 5.94 -18.56 10.87
N ALA A 306 5.84 -18.27 9.57
CA ALA A 306 5.23 -17.03 9.10
C ALA A 306 3.74 -16.98 9.44
N CYS A 307 3.32 -15.93 10.13
CA CYS A 307 1.92 -15.64 10.41
C CYS A 307 1.39 -14.68 9.35
N VAL A 308 0.78 -15.21 8.29
CA VAL A 308 0.24 -14.38 7.19
C VAL A 308 -1.06 -13.70 7.63
N ILE A 309 -1.10 -12.37 7.57
CA ILE A 309 -2.18 -11.53 8.07
C ILE A 309 -2.77 -10.73 6.92
N ARG A 310 -4.10 -10.81 6.76
CA ARG A 310 -4.88 -9.81 6.03
C ARG A 310 -5.42 -8.80 7.04
N PRO A 311 -5.05 -7.51 6.96
CA PRO A 311 -5.51 -6.51 7.92
C PRO A 311 -7.04 -6.45 8.01
N LYS A 312 -7.56 -6.33 9.24
CA LYS A 312 -8.99 -6.08 9.49
C LYS A 312 -9.36 -4.60 9.36
N VAL A 313 -8.34 -3.73 9.33
CA VAL A 313 -8.48 -2.28 9.26
C VAL A 313 -7.65 -1.72 8.12
N GLU A 314 -8.03 -0.55 7.63
CA GLU A 314 -7.35 0.12 6.53
C GLU A 314 -5.93 0.59 6.94
N PRO A 315 -4.97 0.73 6.00
CA PRO A 315 -3.65 1.29 6.30
C PRO A 315 -3.70 2.69 6.92
N ALA A 316 -4.72 3.51 6.60
CA ALA A 316 -4.93 4.80 7.26
C ALA A 316 -5.10 4.66 8.78
N VAL A 317 -5.77 3.61 9.25
CA VAL A 317 -5.86 3.29 10.69
C VAL A 317 -4.49 2.87 11.24
N GLY A 318 -3.74 2.07 10.49
CA GLY A 318 -2.35 1.75 10.81
C GLY A 318 -1.49 3.00 10.98
N ALA A 319 -1.62 3.98 10.08
CA ALA A 319 -0.95 5.28 10.19
C ALA A 319 -1.38 6.04 11.45
N ALA A 320 -2.68 6.10 11.77
CA ALA A 320 -3.13 6.75 13.00
C ALA A 320 -2.52 6.11 14.25
N LEU A 321 -2.46 4.77 14.32
CA LEU A 321 -1.80 4.05 15.42
C LEU A 321 -0.29 4.36 15.50
N LEU A 322 0.38 4.55 14.36
CA LEU A 322 1.78 5.00 14.33
C LEU A 322 1.93 6.43 14.86
N ALA A 323 1.03 7.34 14.50
CA ALA A 323 1.01 8.71 15.04
C ALA A 323 0.94 8.71 16.58
N LEU A 324 0.09 7.86 17.17
CA LEU A 324 0.02 7.66 18.61
C LEU A 324 1.36 7.15 19.18
N ASN A 325 1.90 6.07 18.61
CA ASN A 325 3.12 5.44 19.09
C ASN A 325 4.35 6.36 19.03
N PHE A 326 4.49 7.14 17.95
CA PHE A 326 5.60 8.10 17.82
C PHE A 326 5.46 9.27 18.80
N LEU A 327 4.24 9.81 18.96
CA LEU A 327 3.97 10.88 19.92
C LEU A 327 4.31 10.45 21.36
N MET A 328 3.98 9.20 21.73
CA MET A 328 4.31 8.64 23.04
C MET A 328 5.82 8.49 23.24
N LYS A 329 6.55 7.96 22.24
CA LYS A 329 8.02 7.80 22.32
C LYS A 329 8.73 9.13 22.53
N GLU A 330 8.32 10.18 21.82
CA GLU A 330 8.88 11.53 22.01
C GLU A 330 8.59 12.09 23.40
N THR A 331 7.38 11.87 23.93
CA THR A 331 7.00 12.35 25.26
C THR A 331 7.84 11.68 26.36
N VAL A 332 8.09 10.37 26.24
CA VAL A 332 8.95 9.64 27.17
C VAL A 332 10.40 10.12 27.09
N ALA A 333 10.92 10.34 25.88
CA ALA A 333 12.29 10.83 25.69
C ALA A 333 12.50 12.23 26.29
N ASN A 334 11.52 13.13 26.13
CA ASN A 334 11.58 14.50 26.65
C ASN A 334 11.35 14.59 28.17
N GLY A 335 10.68 13.61 28.78
CA GLY A 335 10.45 13.56 30.23
C GLY A 335 11.63 13.04 31.06
N HIS A 336 12.67 12.50 30.39
CA HIS A 336 13.92 12.05 31.02
C HIS A 336 15.10 13.04 30.78
N SER A 337 14.80 14.26 30.31
CA SER A 337 15.76 15.35 30.12
C SER A 337 15.65 16.40 31.22
#